data_AF-J0GXC3-F1
#
_entry.id   AF-J0GXC3-F1
#
_cell.length_a   1.000
_cell.length_b   1.000
_cell.length_c   1.000
_cell.angle_alpha   90.00
_cell.angle_beta   90.00
_cell.angle_gamma   90.00
#
_symmetry.space_group_name_H-M   'P 1'
#
loop_
_entity.id
_entity.type
_entity.pdbx_description
1 polymer ?
#
loop_
_entity_poly.entity_id
_entity_poly.type
_entity_poly.pdbx_seq_one_letter_code
_entity_poly.pdbx_strand_id
1 'polypeptide(L)'
;MIRLDGRVLEARYELTGGENNFELVLKADGGSGEDRLNPDYGIALKTILHRLAVIDATLTAAYLDSKGAREGLTLEERLLDPKQPCRLSEENTDKLCSMIRRSAASIAVPSAVTSSKIAVEKTGRNTTRRIRLSVSTPVFRSVRAMRTFIENGRISDRPASMRKSEQDIEEGFLAWHAMLKRGEKTGRNTWYFPSHDIRVQIGPRLVDDVPVARFGRGRIGRDWIVEINPPVIPGKENGLTTVALDNFGRRWLLRQGVLHANGVSGRIDGQVFEEKTRLSGLLIEEATRTWYAVEILDSPEGSQPLGTLEFVTRCASARTGEISPAQHAVERYGPAELSASYTLRASQSAEREVTRKQGIVWQDLFHRVQSAGGTLTKPKHALGYEVDAYVCIGSHRLLIEIKTTTAAADVYAGVGQLMIYPGLIAEVAGAKKLLMLPGEIAIPVAETVASCGITIVRYVPGDLPDSPLGWPAETLAALGL
;
A
#
# COMPACT_ATOMS: atom_id res chain seq x y z
N MET A 1 6.40 -16.86 -13.15
CA MET A 1 5.58 -15.76 -12.58
C MET A 1 4.16 -16.28 -12.40
N ILE A 2 3.43 -15.88 -11.37
CA ILE A 2 2.06 -16.33 -11.10
C ILE A 2 1.11 -15.18 -11.41
N ARG A 3 0.01 -15.44 -12.12
CA ARG A 3 -1.06 -14.48 -12.40
C ARG A 3 -1.94 -14.26 -11.15
N LEU A 4 -2.75 -13.21 -11.12
CA LEU A 4 -3.65 -12.91 -9.98
C LEU A 4 -4.65 -14.06 -9.69
N ASP A 5 -4.99 -14.87 -10.68
CA ASP A 5 -5.87 -16.05 -10.55
C ASP A 5 -5.13 -17.33 -10.14
N GLY A 6 -3.84 -17.23 -9.79
CA GLY A 6 -3.01 -18.37 -9.35
C GLY A 6 -2.38 -19.19 -10.47
N ARG A 7 -2.67 -18.90 -11.75
CA ARG A 7 -2.04 -19.63 -12.87
C ARG A 7 -0.58 -19.24 -13.03
N VAL A 8 0.28 -20.22 -13.27
CA VAL A 8 1.69 -19.98 -13.63
C VAL A 8 1.74 -19.46 -15.07
N LEU A 9 2.43 -18.35 -15.28
CA LEU A 9 2.71 -17.75 -16.57
C LEU A 9 4.06 -18.25 -17.09
N GLU A 10 4.04 -18.78 -18.31
CA GLU A 10 5.23 -19.14 -19.06
C GLU A 10 5.80 -17.89 -19.73
N ALA A 11 6.55 -17.12 -18.97
CA ALA A 11 7.28 -15.95 -19.46
C ALA A 11 8.57 -15.74 -18.66
N ARG A 12 9.70 -15.85 -19.35
CA ARG A 12 11.04 -15.69 -18.79
C ARG A 12 11.43 -14.22 -18.80
N TYR A 13 12.06 -13.77 -17.73
CA TYR A 13 12.65 -12.45 -17.63
C TYR A 13 13.93 -12.48 -16.80
N GLU A 14 14.80 -11.49 -17.04
CA GLU A 14 15.97 -11.20 -16.22
C GLU A 14 15.68 -9.95 -15.39
N LEU A 15 16.24 -9.90 -14.19
CA LEU A 15 16.12 -8.75 -13.30
C LEU A 15 17.48 -8.49 -12.67
N THR A 16 17.99 -7.28 -12.84
CA THR A 16 19.24 -6.78 -12.26
C THR A 16 18.99 -5.41 -11.64
N GLY A 17 19.92 -4.91 -10.84
CA GLY A 17 19.82 -3.61 -10.18
C GLY A 17 20.07 -3.69 -8.68
N GLY A 18 19.72 -2.62 -7.97
CA GLY A 18 19.95 -2.46 -6.53
C GLY A 18 19.55 -1.07 -6.06
N GLU A 19 19.50 -0.88 -4.73
CA GLU A 19 18.96 0.33 -4.11
C GLU A 19 17.55 0.60 -4.62
N ASN A 20 17.33 1.60 -5.47
CA ASN A 20 15.98 1.93 -5.91
C ASN A 20 15.75 1.66 -7.39
N ASN A 21 16.79 1.23 -8.12
CA ASN A 21 16.77 1.18 -9.58
C ASN A 21 17.00 -0.24 -10.08
N PHE A 22 16.09 -0.69 -10.94
CA PHE A 22 16.02 -2.05 -11.45
C PHE A 22 15.89 -2.06 -12.96
N GLU A 23 16.54 -3.05 -13.57
CA GLU A 23 16.47 -3.33 -15.00
C GLU A 23 15.79 -4.69 -15.18
N LEU A 24 14.59 -4.69 -15.75
CA LEU A 24 13.84 -5.89 -16.07
C LEU A 24 13.90 -6.15 -17.57
N VAL A 25 14.40 -7.32 -17.97
CA VAL A 25 14.45 -7.72 -19.38
C VAL A 25 13.49 -8.87 -19.64
N LEU A 26 12.38 -8.59 -20.31
CA LEU A 26 11.40 -9.59 -20.70
C LEU A 26 11.80 -10.22 -22.04
N LYS A 27 11.93 -11.55 -22.06
CA LYS A 27 12.34 -12.31 -23.25
C LYS A 27 11.21 -12.33 -24.29
N ALA A 28 11.57 -12.37 -25.57
CA ALA A 28 10.59 -12.41 -26.66
C ALA A 28 9.74 -13.69 -26.66
N ASP A 29 8.51 -13.62 -27.16
CA ASP A 29 7.76 -14.82 -27.62
C ASP A 29 8.36 -15.28 -28.96
N GLY A 30 8.64 -16.56 -29.09
CA GLY A 30 9.26 -17.12 -30.29
C GLY A 30 9.27 -18.64 -30.30
N GLY A 31 9.66 -19.23 -31.42
CA GLY A 31 9.53 -20.68 -31.64
C GLY A 31 8.12 -21.09 -32.08
N SER A 32 7.94 -22.38 -32.31
CA SER A 32 6.67 -22.97 -32.76
C SER A 32 6.50 -24.36 -32.18
N GLY A 33 5.25 -24.80 -31.99
CA GLY A 33 4.97 -26.14 -31.46
C GLY A 33 5.49 -26.32 -30.04
N GLU A 34 6.13 -27.46 -29.77
CA GLU A 34 6.69 -27.82 -28.46
C GLU A 34 7.87 -26.94 -28.03
N ASP A 35 8.55 -26.29 -28.98
CA ASP A 35 9.68 -25.38 -28.72
C ASP A 35 9.24 -23.91 -28.53
N ARG A 36 7.94 -23.65 -28.36
CA ARG A 36 7.44 -22.28 -28.16
C ARG A 36 7.94 -21.73 -26.83
N LEU A 37 8.59 -20.58 -26.88
CA LEU A 37 9.12 -19.85 -25.73
C LEU A 37 8.26 -18.64 -25.44
N ASN A 38 7.91 -18.45 -24.17
CA ASN A 38 7.19 -17.29 -23.64
C ASN A 38 5.80 -17.05 -24.26
N PRO A 39 4.92 -18.07 -24.39
CA PRO A 39 3.59 -17.90 -24.96
C PRO A 39 2.72 -16.87 -24.21
N ASP A 40 3.02 -16.63 -22.93
CA ASP A 40 2.30 -15.68 -22.08
C ASP A 40 2.88 -14.25 -22.10
N TYR A 41 3.76 -13.92 -23.05
CA TYR A 41 4.48 -12.62 -23.10
C TYR A 41 3.59 -11.41 -22.80
N GLY A 42 2.45 -11.28 -23.49
CA GLY A 42 1.57 -10.12 -23.35
C GLY A 42 0.92 -10.05 -21.96
N ILE A 43 0.51 -11.20 -21.42
CA ILE A 43 -0.10 -11.31 -20.09
C ILE A 43 0.96 -11.03 -19.01
N ALA A 44 2.18 -11.52 -19.22
CA ALA A 44 3.31 -11.32 -18.36
C ALA A 44 3.71 -9.85 -18.25
N LEU A 45 3.88 -9.16 -19.38
CA LEU A 45 4.19 -7.72 -19.40
C LEU A 45 3.10 -6.91 -18.68
N LYS A 46 1.82 -7.22 -18.96
CA LYS A 46 0.68 -6.59 -18.29
C LYS A 46 0.74 -6.79 -16.77
N THR A 47 0.99 -8.02 -16.33
CA THR A 47 1.06 -8.39 -14.91
C THR A 47 2.22 -7.67 -14.21
N ILE A 48 3.38 -7.57 -14.87
CA ILE A 48 4.54 -6.83 -14.35
C ILE A 48 4.17 -5.36 -14.16
N LEU A 49 3.65 -4.69 -15.19
CA LEU A 49 3.29 -3.26 -15.11
C LEU A 49 2.24 -3.00 -14.03
N HIS A 50 1.23 -3.87 -13.90
CA HIS A 50 0.22 -3.75 -12.85
C HIS A 50 0.81 -3.89 -11.45
N ARG A 51 1.68 -4.88 -11.23
CA ARG A 51 2.37 -5.07 -9.94
C ARG A 51 3.24 -3.87 -9.59
N LEU A 52 4.00 -3.37 -10.57
CA LEU A 52 4.82 -2.18 -10.40
C LEU A 52 3.98 -0.93 -10.07
N ALA A 53 2.79 -0.80 -10.64
CA ALA A 53 1.86 0.28 -10.29
C ALA A 53 1.38 0.20 -8.83
N VAL A 54 1.12 -1.01 -8.31
CA VAL A 54 0.69 -1.21 -6.91
C VAL A 54 1.72 -0.73 -5.89
N ILE A 55 3.01 -0.87 -6.20
CA ILE A 55 4.13 -0.40 -5.35
C ILE A 55 4.58 1.02 -5.71
N ASP A 56 3.78 1.72 -6.51
CA ASP A 56 4.05 3.10 -6.91
C ASP A 56 5.41 3.29 -7.59
N ALA A 57 5.83 2.30 -8.39
CA ALA A 57 7.09 2.37 -9.12
C ALA A 57 7.00 3.35 -10.29
N THR A 58 8.13 3.95 -10.63
CA THR A 58 8.31 4.82 -11.79
C THR A 58 8.98 4.03 -12.90
N LEU A 59 8.36 3.96 -14.08
CA LEU A 59 8.99 3.48 -15.29
C LEU A 59 9.86 4.62 -15.85
N THR A 60 11.16 4.55 -15.62
CA THR A 60 12.11 5.59 -16.05
C THR A 60 12.38 5.49 -17.55
N ALA A 61 12.48 4.27 -18.08
CA ALA A 61 12.65 4.04 -19.50
C ALA A 61 12.15 2.66 -19.97
N ALA A 62 11.83 2.52 -21.25
CA ALA A 62 11.55 1.23 -21.87
C ALA A 62 12.23 1.14 -23.23
N TYR A 63 12.96 0.05 -23.48
CA TYR A 63 13.77 -0.11 -24.69
C TYR A 63 13.48 -1.42 -25.41
N LEU A 64 13.60 -1.38 -26.73
CA LEU A 64 13.79 -2.58 -27.52
C LEU A 64 15.18 -3.17 -27.21
N ASP A 65 15.22 -4.43 -26.78
CA ASP A 65 16.44 -5.09 -26.26
C ASP A 65 16.82 -6.36 -27.03
N SER A 66 16.28 -6.54 -28.24
CA SER A 66 16.72 -7.61 -29.15
C SER A 66 18.18 -7.41 -29.59
N LYS A 67 18.90 -8.51 -29.89
CA LYS A 67 20.32 -8.46 -30.29
C LYS A 67 20.57 -7.47 -31.45
N GLY A 68 19.81 -7.60 -32.54
CA GLY A 68 19.95 -6.69 -33.68
C GLY A 68 19.63 -5.23 -33.34
N ALA A 69 18.70 -4.96 -32.41
CA ALA A 69 18.45 -3.60 -31.95
C ALA A 69 19.64 -3.04 -31.17
N ARG A 70 20.28 -3.84 -30.31
CA ARG A 70 21.47 -3.40 -29.55
C ARG A 70 22.68 -3.14 -30.44
N GLU A 71 22.82 -3.88 -31.53
CA GLU A 71 23.96 -3.79 -32.44
C GLU A 71 23.76 -2.74 -33.55
N GLY A 72 22.51 -2.49 -33.94
CA GLY A 72 22.19 -1.68 -35.13
C GLY A 72 21.44 -0.37 -34.88
N LEU A 73 21.08 -0.04 -33.64
CA LEU A 73 20.35 1.18 -33.29
C LEU A 73 20.98 1.89 -32.08
N THR A 74 20.88 3.22 -32.04
CA THR A 74 21.27 4.00 -30.85
C THR A 74 20.31 3.77 -29.69
N LEU A 75 20.65 4.27 -28.49
CA LEU A 75 19.77 4.13 -27.33
C LEU A 75 18.45 4.89 -27.52
N GLU A 76 18.48 6.06 -28.16
CA GLU A 76 17.28 6.86 -28.47
C GLU A 76 16.37 6.15 -29.47
N GLU A 77 16.93 5.56 -30.52
CA GLU A 77 16.17 4.84 -31.56
C GLU A 77 15.50 3.56 -31.02
N ARG A 78 16.01 3.03 -29.91
CA ARG A 78 15.46 1.85 -29.24
C ARG A 78 14.38 2.19 -28.23
N LEU A 79 14.21 3.47 -27.89
CA LEU A 79 13.24 3.90 -26.90
C LEU A 79 11.83 3.55 -27.39
N LEU A 80 11.15 2.72 -26.61
CA LEU A 80 9.73 2.50 -26.72
C LEU A 80 9.14 3.73 -26.05
N ASP A 81 8.32 4.52 -26.75
CA ASP A 81 7.80 5.80 -26.25
C ASP A 81 6.49 5.62 -25.46
N PRO A 82 6.52 5.26 -24.16
CA PRO A 82 5.66 5.88 -23.18
C PRO A 82 6.22 7.25 -22.83
N LYS A 83 5.34 8.18 -22.53
CA LYS A 83 5.67 9.44 -21.85
C LYS A 83 6.52 9.15 -20.60
N GLN A 84 7.84 9.12 -20.74
CA GLN A 84 8.78 8.69 -19.71
C GLN A 84 9.61 9.87 -19.22
N PRO A 85 9.98 9.92 -17.93
CA PRO A 85 9.61 8.98 -16.87
C PRO A 85 8.11 9.07 -16.50
N CYS A 86 7.45 7.94 -16.18
CA CYS A 86 6.07 7.95 -15.68
C CYS A 86 5.89 7.10 -14.43
N ARG A 87 5.08 7.62 -13.50
CA ARG A 87 4.67 6.93 -12.29
C ARG A 87 3.56 5.94 -12.63
N LEU A 88 3.79 4.65 -12.41
CA LEU A 88 2.91 3.60 -12.93
C LEU A 88 1.55 3.55 -12.23
N SER A 89 1.44 4.05 -11.00
CA SER A 89 0.18 4.17 -10.25
C SER A 89 -0.80 5.17 -10.87
N GLU A 90 -0.29 6.14 -11.65
CA GLU A 90 -1.08 7.18 -12.33
C GLU A 90 -1.44 6.79 -13.77
N GLU A 91 -0.90 5.67 -14.25
CA GLU A 91 -1.03 5.22 -15.62
C GLU A 91 -2.04 4.06 -15.76
N ASN A 92 -2.76 4.05 -16.89
CA ASN A 92 -3.53 2.87 -17.27
C ASN A 92 -2.56 1.80 -17.80
N THR A 93 -2.19 0.85 -16.93
CA THR A 93 -1.21 -0.20 -17.22
C THR A 93 -1.56 -1.08 -18.43
N ASP A 94 -2.85 -1.26 -18.75
CA ASP A 94 -3.32 -2.01 -19.93
C ASP A 94 -3.01 -1.24 -21.23
N LYS A 95 -3.30 0.06 -21.23
CA LYS A 95 -3.00 0.97 -22.34
C LYS A 95 -1.49 1.10 -22.52
N LEU A 96 -0.75 1.24 -21.43
CA LEU A 96 0.71 1.29 -21.42
C LEU A 96 1.34 0.02 -21.99
N CYS A 97 0.87 -1.17 -21.56
CA CYS A 97 1.30 -2.46 -22.11
C CYS A 97 1.08 -2.52 -23.63
N SER A 98 -0.12 -2.13 -24.08
CA SER A 98 -0.48 -2.11 -25.50
C SER A 98 0.41 -1.14 -26.30
N MET A 99 0.71 0.03 -25.74
CA MET A 99 1.59 1.03 -26.35
C MET A 99 3.02 0.51 -26.48
N ILE A 100 3.63 0.01 -25.40
CA ILE A 100 4.98 -0.57 -25.40
C ILE A 100 5.10 -1.66 -26.49
N ARG A 101 4.12 -2.55 -26.57
CA ARG A 101 4.09 -3.62 -27.57
C ARG A 101 3.97 -3.11 -29.01
N ARG A 102 3.14 -2.10 -29.25
CA ARG A 102 3.01 -1.47 -30.58
C ARG A 102 4.28 -0.71 -30.97
N SER A 103 4.87 0.05 -30.06
CA SER A 103 6.12 0.77 -30.29
C SER A 103 7.27 -0.21 -30.57
N ALA A 104 7.36 -1.31 -29.85
CA ALA A 104 8.36 -2.35 -30.12
C ALA A 104 8.19 -2.96 -31.53
N ALA A 105 6.95 -3.08 -31.99
CA ALA A 105 6.62 -3.61 -33.31
C ALA A 105 6.88 -2.60 -34.44
N SER A 106 6.84 -1.29 -34.17
CA SER A 106 7.08 -0.24 -35.18
C SER A 106 8.55 0.06 -35.44
N ILE A 107 9.45 -0.23 -34.49
CA ILE A 107 10.89 0.01 -34.65
C ILE A 107 11.48 -1.01 -35.64
N ALA A 108 11.90 -0.51 -36.81
CA ALA A 108 12.65 -1.29 -37.78
C ALA A 108 14.06 -1.57 -37.25
N VAL A 109 14.48 -2.83 -37.25
CA VAL A 109 15.83 -3.22 -36.86
C VAL A 109 16.59 -3.65 -38.11
N PRO A 110 17.78 -3.09 -38.38
CA PRO A 110 18.63 -3.55 -39.46
C PRO A 110 18.93 -5.04 -39.29
N SER A 111 18.47 -5.87 -40.23
CA SER A 111 18.86 -7.28 -40.25
C SER A 111 20.17 -7.40 -41.03
N ALA A 112 21.08 -8.25 -40.57
CA ALA A 112 22.34 -8.56 -41.27
C ALA A 112 22.12 -9.25 -42.64
N VAL A 113 20.87 -9.53 -43.05
CA VAL A 113 20.53 -10.37 -44.20
C VAL A 113 19.83 -9.59 -45.33
N THR A 114 19.65 -8.27 -45.26
CA THR A 114 18.87 -7.58 -46.31
C THR A 114 19.45 -6.24 -46.74
N SER A 115 20.55 -6.33 -47.49
CA SER A 115 21.07 -5.29 -48.39
C SER A 115 20.26 -5.17 -49.70
N SER A 116 19.04 -5.67 -49.76
CA SER A 116 18.22 -5.68 -50.98
C SER A 116 16.83 -5.12 -50.71
N LYS A 117 16.60 -3.92 -51.27
CA LYS A 117 15.31 -3.27 -51.48
C LYS A 117 14.28 -4.28 -52.02
N ILE A 118 13.47 -4.88 -51.15
CA ILE A 118 12.11 -5.31 -51.50
C ILE A 118 11.23 -5.02 -50.29
N ALA A 119 10.42 -3.97 -50.42
CA ALA A 119 9.28 -3.71 -49.57
C ALA A 119 8.25 -4.83 -49.78
N VAL A 120 8.35 -5.89 -48.99
CA VAL A 120 7.23 -6.82 -48.80
C VAL A 120 6.50 -6.35 -47.55
N GLU A 121 5.29 -5.84 -47.74
CA GLU A 121 4.29 -5.62 -46.71
C GLU A 121 3.98 -6.94 -45.99
N LYS A 122 4.85 -7.36 -45.05
CA LYS A 122 4.51 -8.46 -44.15
C LYS A 122 3.51 -7.93 -43.13
N THR A 123 2.27 -8.37 -43.31
CA THR A 123 1.03 -8.10 -42.56
C THR A 123 1.02 -8.62 -41.11
N GLY A 124 2.16 -8.58 -40.41
CA GLY A 124 2.25 -8.94 -39.00
C GLY A 124 3.49 -8.36 -38.35
N ARG A 125 3.41 -7.14 -37.82
CA ARG A 125 4.51 -6.57 -37.01
C ARG A 125 4.60 -7.32 -35.69
N ASN A 126 5.77 -7.87 -35.36
CA ASN A 126 6.00 -8.64 -34.15
C ASN A 126 5.84 -7.76 -32.88
N THR A 127 4.79 -8.02 -32.09
CA THR A 127 4.45 -7.26 -30.86
C THR A 127 4.96 -7.90 -29.57
N THR A 128 5.78 -8.95 -29.68
CA THR A 128 6.25 -9.79 -28.56
C THR A 128 7.77 -9.90 -28.57
N ARG A 129 8.46 -8.81 -28.97
CA ARG A 129 9.93 -8.74 -29.03
C ARG A 129 10.54 -8.61 -27.64
N ARG A 130 11.84 -8.89 -27.52
CA ARG A 130 12.58 -8.71 -26.26
C ARG A 130 12.65 -7.23 -25.90
N ILE A 131 12.22 -6.87 -24.68
CA ILE A 131 12.23 -5.49 -24.18
C ILE A 131 12.96 -5.39 -22.84
N ARG A 132 13.48 -4.20 -22.55
CA ARG A 132 14.06 -3.82 -21.27
C ARG A 132 13.22 -2.70 -20.65
N LEU A 133 12.91 -2.82 -19.37
CA LEU A 133 12.23 -1.81 -18.58
C LEU A 133 13.19 -1.33 -17.49
N SER A 134 13.49 -0.04 -17.47
CA SER A 134 14.20 0.63 -16.39
C SER A 134 13.15 1.14 -15.40
N VAL A 135 13.24 0.70 -14.15
CA VAL A 135 12.21 0.92 -13.13
C VAL A 135 12.86 1.44 -11.86
N SER A 136 12.31 2.53 -11.32
CA SER A 136 12.65 3.01 -9.98
C SER A 136 11.51 2.71 -9.00
N THR A 137 11.78 2.25 -7.78
CA THR A 137 10.74 2.00 -6.78
C THR A 137 11.19 2.40 -5.38
N PRO A 138 10.29 3.00 -4.57
CA PRO A 138 10.59 3.29 -3.18
C PRO A 138 10.56 2.04 -2.28
N VAL A 139 9.98 0.92 -2.74
CA VAL A 139 9.60 -0.21 -1.87
C VAL A 139 10.68 -1.26 -1.71
N PHE A 140 11.47 -1.53 -2.76
CA PHE A 140 12.43 -2.63 -2.76
C PHE A 140 13.85 -2.13 -2.90
N ARG A 141 14.76 -2.66 -2.05
CA ARG A 141 16.20 -2.41 -2.12
C ARG A 141 17.04 -3.52 -2.76
N SER A 142 16.45 -4.69 -2.96
CA SER A 142 17.15 -5.87 -3.48
C SER A 142 16.44 -6.53 -4.66
N VAL A 143 17.23 -7.11 -5.57
CA VAL A 143 16.73 -7.87 -6.73
C VAL A 143 15.89 -9.06 -6.29
N ARG A 144 16.27 -9.74 -5.19
CA ARG A 144 15.55 -10.90 -4.66
C ARG A 144 14.13 -10.52 -4.22
N ALA A 145 14.00 -9.41 -3.49
CA ALA A 145 12.72 -8.87 -3.05
C ALA A 145 11.81 -8.50 -4.23
N MET A 146 12.35 -7.69 -5.14
CA MET A 146 11.64 -7.25 -6.34
C MET A 146 11.22 -8.45 -7.20
N ARG A 147 12.10 -9.44 -7.38
CA ARG A 147 11.78 -10.70 -8.09
C ARG A 147 10.62 -11.44 -7.44
N THR A 148 10.69 -11.64 -6.12
CA THR A 148 9.64 -12.35 -5.36
C THR A 148 8.29 -11.65 -5.50
N PHE A 149 8.28 -10.31 -5.44
CA PHE A 149 7.08 -9.52 -5.65
C PHE A 149 6.55 -9.63 -7.09
N ILE A 150 7.42 -9.50 -8.09
CA ILE A 150 7.04 -9.66 -9.50
C ILE A 150 6.53 -11.07 -9.79
N GLU A 151 7.00 -12.10 -9.09
CA GLU A 151 6.55 -13.49 -9.29
C GLU A 151 5.21 -13.75 -8.60
N ASN A 152 5.03 -13.29 -7.36
CA ASN A 152 3.93 -13.72 -6.50
C ASN A 152 2.87 -12.65 -6.25
N GLY A 153 3.14 -11.39 -6.55
CA GLY A 153 2.23 -10.26 -6.35
C GLY A 153 1.92 -9.95 -4.89
N ARG A 154 2.70 -10.48 -3.95
CA ARG A 154 2.52 -10.27 -2.51
C ARG A 154 3.69 -9.48 -1.97
N ILE A 155 3.38 -8.36 -1.32
CA ILE A 155 4.27 -7.70 -0.38
C ILE A 155 4.01 -8.43 0.94
N SER A 156 5.00 -9.11 1.50
CA SER A 156 4.82 -9.71 2.82
C SER A 156 4.83 -8.58 3.84
N ASP A 157 3.66 -8.19 4.36
CA ASP A 157 3.53 -7.08 5.33
C ASP A 157 4.28 -7.36 6.65
N ARG A 158 4.48 -8.64 6.97
CA ARG A 158 5.45 -9.06 7.96
C ARG A 158 6.68 -9.59 7.25
N PRO A 159 7.87 -9.06 7.53
CA PRO A 159 9.07 -9.70 7.04
C PRO A 159 9.26 -11.02 7.76
N ALA A 160 9.32 -12.09 6.97
CA ALA A 160 9.47 -13.46 7.46
C ALA A 160 10.76 -13.64 8.30
N SER A 161 11.75 -12.79 8.06
CA SER A 161 12.98 -12.66 8.82
C SER A 161 13.50 -11.23 8.67
N MET A 162 14.19 -10.72 9.69
CA MET A 162 14.95 -9.47 9.62
C MET A 162 16.40 -9.73 10.02
N ARG A 163 17.33 -8.90 9.56
CA ARG A 163 18.74 -8.91 9.96
C ARG A 163 19.09 -7.59 10.64
N LYS A 164 19.80 -7.61 11.76
CA LYS A 164 20.25 -6.36 12.41
C LYS A 164 21.15 -5.57 11.47
N SER A 165 21.00 -4.25 11.47
CA SER A 165 21.92 -3.34 10.79
C SER A 165 23.04 -2.93 11.74
N GLU A 166 24.28 -2.99 11.25
CA GLU A 166 25.46 -2.49 11.95
C GLU A 166 25.82 -1.05 11.54
N GLN A 167 25.40 -0.63 10.35
CA GLN A 167 25.83 0.61 9.71
C GLN A 167 24.76 1.71 9.72
N ASP A 168 23.47 1.34 9.85
CA ASP A 168 22.35 2.29 9.70
C ASP A 168 21.73 2.75 11.02
N ILE A 169 22.41 2.51 12.16
CA ILE A 169 21.84 2.84 13.48
C ILE A 169 21.62 4.36 13.60
N GLU A 170 22.67 5.16 13.43
CA GLU A 170 22.60 6.61 13.62
C GLU A 170 21.60 7.25 12.65
N GLU A 171 21.74 6.96 11.35
CA GLU A 171 20.86 7.48 10.32
C GLU A 171 19.40 7.07 10.56
N GLY A 172 19.17 5.81 10.95
CA GLY A 172 17.84 5.31 11.27
C GLY A 172 17.20 6.05 12.45
N PHE A 173 17.95 6.32 13.52
CA PHE A 173 17.45 7.09 14.65
C PHE A 173 17.22 8.57 14.30
N LEU A 174 18.06 9.18 13.47
CA LEU A 174 17.85 10.55 13.00
C LEU A 174 16.58 10.66 12.14
N ALA A 175 16.37 9.72 11.23
CA ALA A 175 15.14 9.63 10.43
C ALA A 175 13.91 9.48 11.33
N TRP A 176 13.97 8.60 12.32
CA TRP A 176 12.91 8.41 13.29
C TRP A 176 12.61 9.66 14.12
N HIS A 177 13.64 10.34 14.63
CA HIS A 177 13.47 11.61 15.35
C HIS A 177 12.82 12.69 14.48
N ALA A 178 13.14 12.74 13.18
CA ALA A 178 12.48 13.65 12.25
C ALA A 178 10.98 13.37 12.14
N MET A 179 10.55 12.10 12.18
CA MET A 179 9.13 11.72 12.22
C MET A 179 8.47 12.18 13.52
N LEU A 180 9.12 12.00 14.67
CA LEU A 180 8.60 12.40 15.98
C LEU A 180 8.42 13.92 16.12
N LYS A 181 9.26 14.72 15.46
CA LYS A 181 9.18 16.19 15.47
C LYS A 181 7.97 16.74 14.70
N ARG A 182 7.17 15.89 14.05
CA ARG A 182 5.93 16.27 13.33
C ARG A 182 4.71 16.42 14.25
N GLY A 183 4.81 15.99 15.50
CA GLY A 183 3.76 16.25 16.49
C GLY A 183 3.63 17.74 16.81
N GLU A 184 2.58 18.11 17.55
CA GLU A 184 2.43 19.46 18.08
C GLU A 184 3.55 19.77 19.07
N LYS A 185 4.35 20.80 18.81
CA LYS A 185 5.39 21.22 19.76
C LYS A 185 4.76 21.84 21.00
N THR A 186 4.94 21.20 22.16
CA THR A 186 4.36 21.64 23.44
C THR A 186 5.40 22.15 24.43
N GLY A 187 6.70 21.96 24.17
CA GLY A 187 7.77 22.40 25.05
C GLY A 187 9.15 22.46 24.39
N ARG A 188 10.20 22.72 25.19
CA ARG A 188 11.57 22.98 24.72
C ARG A 188 12.17 21.82 23.91
N ASN A 189 11.73 20.58 24.13
CA ASN A 189 12.03 19.42 23.30
C ASN A 189 10.91 18.37 23.43
N THR A 190 9.66 18.85 23.46
CA THR A 190 8.49 17.99 23.69
C THR A 190 7.50 18.19 22.56
N TRP A 191 7.03 17.08 22.02
CA TRP A 191 6.02 17.01 20.98
C TRP A 191 4.85 16.16 21.46
N TYR A 192 3.65 16.46 20.97
CA TYR A 192 2.41 15.79 21.35
C TYR A 192 1.64 15.33 20.11
N PHE A 193 1.07 14.14 20.20
CA PHE A 193 0.29 13.50 19.15
C PHE A 193 -1.14 13.30 19.66
N PRO A 194 -2.07 14.21 19.31
CA PRO A 194 -3.45 14.14 19.78
C PRO A 194 -4.16 12.84 19.40
N SER A 195 -3.81 12.25 18.25
CA SER A 195 -4.43 11.04 17.73
C SER A 195 -4.31 9.83 18.67
N HIS A 196 -3.27 9.78 19.51
CA HIS A 196 -3.03 8.67 20.43
C HIS A 196 -2.89 9.13 21.89
N ASP A 197 -3.10 10.42 22.16
CA ASP A 197 -2.85 11.04 23.47
C ASP A 197 -1.42 10.74 24.00
N ILE A 198 -0.41 10.82 23.11
CA ILE A 198 0.99 10.53 23.43
C ILE A 198 1.83 11.80 23.34
N ARG A 199 2.66 12.06 24.36
CA ARG A 199 3.77 13.01 24.29
C ARG A 199 5.10 12.28 24.16
N VAL A 200 6.04 12.93 23.49
CA VAL A 200 7.43 12.50 23.37
C VAL A 200 8.37 13.64 23.74
N GLN A 201 9.38 13.35 24.56
CA GLN A 201 10.51 14.23 24.83
C GLN A 201 11.76 13.67 24.15
N ILE A 202 12.38 14.45 23.26
CA ILE A 202 13.58 14.06 22.51
C ILE A 202 14.81 14.76 23.11
N GLY A 203 15.90 14.04 23.30
CA GLY A 203 17.15 14.57 23.85
C GLY A 203 17.10 15.00 25.34
N PRO A 204 16.47 14.24 26.27
CA PRO A 204 16.75 14.43 27.69
C PRO A 204 18.21 14.03 28.04
N ARG A 205 18.84 13.22 27.18
CA ARG A 205 20.25 12.83 27.17
C ARG A 205 20.64 12.37 25.76
N LEU A 206 21.93 12.24 25.51
CA LEU A 206 22.50 11.62 24.31
C LEU A 206 23.08 10.25 24.68
N VAL A 207 23.11 9.34 23.70
CA VAL A 207 23.87 8.08 23.72
C VAL A 207 24.59 8.02 22.39
N ASP A 208 25.92 8.06 22.41
CA ASP A 208 26.76 8.14 21.21
C ASP A 208 26.28 9.25 20.24
N ASP A 209 26.12 10.46 20.79
CA ASP A 209 25.63 11.68 20.11
C ASP A 209 24.20 11.62 19.53
N VAL A 210 23.53 10.47 19.63
CA VAL A 210 22.14 10.29 19.19
C VAL A 210 21.18 10.58 20.35
N PRO A 211 20.16 11.44 20.16
CA PRO A 211 19.17 11.73 21.19
C PRO A 211 18.38 10.51 21.65
N VAL A 212 18.06 10.47 22.94
CA VAL A 212 17.08 9.51 23.48
C VAL A 212 15.67 10.08 23.36
N ALA A 213 14.65 9.21 23.21
CA ALA A 213 13.26 9.63 23.26
C ALA A 213 12.49 8.94 24.40
N ARG A 214 11.79 9.75 25.21
CA ARG A 214 10.90 9.31 26.29
C ARG A 214 9.46 9.59 25.95
N PHE A 215 8.59 8.61 26.16
CA PHE A 215 7.18 8.70 25.81
C PHE A 215 6.29 8.64 27.05
N GLY A 216 5.21 9.42 27.05
CA GLY A 216 4.21 9.45 28.12
C GLY A 216 2.81 9.67 27.57
N ARG A 217 1.77 9.31 28.34
CA ARG A 217 0.37 9.61 28.00
C ARG A 217 -0.03 11.00 28.47
N GLY A 218 -0.91 11.68 27.74
CA GLY A 218 -1.34 13.02 28.07
C GLY A 218 -0.41 14.08 27.50
N ARG A 219 -0.99 15.25 27.20
CA ARG A 219 -0.27 16.45 26.75
C ARG A 219 0.80 16.92 27.72
N ILE A 220 0.61 16.66 29.02
CA ILE A 220 1.50 17.03 30.13
C ILE A 220 1.60 15.84 31.08
N GLY A 221 2.74 15.66 31.76
CA GLY A 221 2.88 14.66 32.83
C GLY A 221 4.34 14.38 33.16
N ARG A 222 4.56 13.71 34.30
CA ARG A 222 5.89 13.27 34.75
C ARG A 222 6.13 11.77 34.54
N ASP A 223 5.06 11.00 34.34
CA ASP A 223 5.15 9.56 34.13
C ASP A 223 5.51 9.22 32.70
N TRP A 224 6.71 8.65 32.53
CA TRP A 224 7.21 8.14 31.27
C TRP A 224 6.91 6.64 31.18
N ILE A 225 6.21 6.25 30.12
CA ILE A 225 5.79 4.88 29.84
C ILE A 225 6.94 4.06 29.30
N VAL A 226 7.64 4.59 28.28
CA VAL A 226 8.70 3.86 27.61
C VAL A 226 9.79 4.83 27.15
N GLU A 227 11.04 4.37 27.27
CA GLU A 227 12.21 5.02 26.68
C GLU A 227 12.67 4.16 25.50
N ILE A 228 12.99 4.84 24.40
CA ILE A 228 13.56 4.26 23.20
C ILE A 228 14.85 5.01 22.93
N ASN A 229 15.96 4.29 23.01
CA ASN A 229 17.31 4.81 22.88
C ASN A 229 18.09 3.98 21.87
N PRO A 230 19.09 4.56 21.19
CA PRO A 230 20.01 3.82 20.34
C PRO A 230 20.79 2.76 21.16
N PRO A 231 21.20 1.65 20.51
CA PRO A 231 22.10 0.69 21.14
C PRO A 231 23.48 1.32 21.37
N VAL A 232 24.11 1.00 22.51
CA VAL A 232 25.47 1.48 22.84
C VAL A 232 26.53 0.85 21.93
N ILE A 233 26.28 -0.35 21.42
CA ILE A 233 27.13 -0.96 20.41
C ILE A 233 26.22 -1.45 19.28
N PRO A 234 26.32 -0.87 18.06
CA PRO A 234 25.61 -1.36 16.89
C PRO A 234 25.76 -2.88 16.68
N GLY A 235 24.71 -3.54 16.21
CA GLY A 235 24.68 -4.99 16.00
C GLY A 235 24.58 -5.87 17.26
N LYS A 236 24.97 -5.37 18.45
CA LYS A 236 24.90 -6.15 19.70
C LYS A 236 23.55 -6.01 20.41
N GLU A 237 23.17 -7.05 21.15
CA GLU A 237 21.95 -7.05 21.98
C GLU A 237 22.15 -6.38 23.36
N ASN A 238 23.10 -5.46 23.48
CA ASN A 238 23.40 -4.74 24.71
C ASN A 238 22.42 -3.58 24.98
N GLY A 239 21.64 -3.16 23.99
CA GLY A 239 20.55 -2.21 24.11
C GLY A 239 19.17 -2.87 24.04
N LEU A 240 18.13 -2.12 24.41
CA LEU A 240 16.72 -2.53 24.22
C LEU A 240 16.19 -2.18 22.83
N THR A 241 16.95 -1.49 21.99
CA THR A 241 16.52 -1.05 20.65
C THR A 241 17.60 -1.38 19.62
N THR A 242 17.20 -1.59 18.38
CA THR A 242 18.12 -1.75 17.24
C THR A 242 17.44 -1.25 15.96
N VAL A 243 18.22 -1.08 14.89
CA VAL A 243 17.69 -0.97 13.53
C VAL A 243 17.93 -2.30 12.83
N ALA A 244 16.92 -2.82 12.16
CA ALA A 244 17.04 -4.03 11.36
C ALA A 244 16.60 -3.78 9.93
N LEU A 245 17.14 -4.57 9.02
CA LEU A 245 16.73 -4.63 7.63
C LEU A 245 15.78 -5.80 7.46
N ASP A 246 14.65 -5.53 6.83
CA ASP A 246 13.77 -6.61 6.41
C ASP A 246 14.23 -7.29 5.12
N ASN A 247 13.52 -8.33 4.70
CA ASN A 247 13.79 -9.05 3.45
C ASN A 247 13.68 -8.17 2.18
N PHE A 248 13.12 -6.96 2.30
CA PHE A 248 13.03 -5.95 1.25
C PHE A 248 14.15 -4.90 1.33
N GLY A 249 15.03 -5.00 2.34
CA GLY A 249 16.10 -4.05 2.64
C GLY A 249 15.59 -2.73 3.22
N ARG A 250 14.35 -2.71 3.73
CA ARG A 250 13.80 -1.53 4.43
C ARG A 250 14.29 -1.55 5.88
N ARG A 251 14.61 -0.38 6.40
CA ARG A 251 15.02 -0.16 7.78
C ARG A 251 13.80 -0.12 8.71
N TRP A 252 13.90 -0.87 9.79
CA TRP A 252 12.92 -0.96 10.85
C TRP A 252 13.56 -0.62 12.18
N LEU A 253 12.92 0.25 12.95
CA LEU A 253 13.22 0.42 14.37
C LEU A 253 12.55 -0.71 15.14
N LEU A 254 13.35 -1.45 15.90
CA LEU A 254 12.89 -2.57 16.70
C LEU A 254 13.24 -2.37 18.17
N ARG A 255 12.41 -2.92 19.06
CA ARG A 255 12.64 -2.84 20.50
C ARG A 255 12.40 -4.18 21.17
N GLN A 256 13.18 -4.52 22.19
CA GLN A 256 12.94 -5.66 23.07
C GLN A 256 11.76 -5.36 24.01
N GLY A 257 11.06 -6.42 24.42
CA GLY A 257 9.87 -6.36 25.27
C GLY A 257 10.18 -6.17 26.75
N VAL A 258 10.99 -5.16 27.10
CA VAL A 258 11.36 -4.87 28.50
C VAL A 258 10.89 -3.48 28.88
N LEU A 259 10.10 -3.37 29.94
CA LEU A 259 9.71 -2.13 30.59
C LEU A 259 10.24 -2.14 32.02
N HIS A 260 11.18 -1.26 32.33
CA HIS A 260 11.70 -1.12 33.69
C HIS A 260 10.64 -0.56 34.64
N ALA A 261 10.77 -0.85 35.94
CA ALA A 261 9.88 -0.30 36.95
C ALA A 261 9.88 1.23 36.95
N ASN A 262 8.73 1.84 37.17
CA ASN A 262 8.54 3.29 37.27
C ASN A 262 7.39 3.62 38.25
N GLY A 263 7.01 4.89 38.34
CA GLY A 263 5.90 5.33 39.21
C GLY A 263 4.52 4.77 38.84
N VAL A 264 4.37 4.11 37.68
CA VAL A 264 3.10 3.54 37.21
C VAL A 264 3.01 2.04 37.51
N SER A 265 4.12 1.31 37.42
CA SER A 265 4.13 -0.16 37.49
C SER A 265 5.52 -0.71 37.82
N GLY A 266 5.55 -1.96 38.31
CA GLY A 266 6.76 -2.75 38.42
C GLY A 266 7.38 -3.06 37.04
N ARG A 267 8.45 -3.86 37.06
CA ARG A 267 9.12 -4.33 35.83
C ARG A 267 8.18 -5.27 35.06
N ILE A 268 8.11 -5.12 33.73
CA ILE A 268 7.38 -5.99 32.81
C ILE A 268 8.36 -6.46 31.73
N ASP A 269 8.57 -7.76 31.59
CA ASP A 269 9.43 -8.33 30.57
C ASP A 269 8.99 -9.73 30.12
N GLY A 270 9.66 -10.26 29.09
CA GLY A 270 9.45 -11.61 28.58
C GLY A 270 8.00 -11.87 28.18
N GLN A 271 7.47 -13.01 28.60
CA GLN A 271 6.10 -13.43 28.31
C GLN A 271 5.05 -12.45 28.88
N VAL A 272 5.32 -11.86 30.06
CA VAL A 272 4.39 -10.89 30.67
C VAL A 272 4.25 -9.64 29.79
N PHE A 273 5.32 -9.25 29.09
CA PHE A 273 5.24 -8.16 28.12
C PHE A 273 4.34 -8.52 26.94
N GLU A 274 4.49 -9.71 26.35
CA GLU A 274 3.66 -10.18 25.23
C GLU A 274 2.19 -10.25 25.61
N GLU A 275 1.87 -10.86 26.76
CA GLU A 275 0.50 -11.00 27.25
C GLU A 275 -0.18 -9.65 27.47
N LYS A 276 0.54 -8.71 28.10
CA LYS A 276 0.00 -7.39 28.42
C LYS A 276 -0.08 -6.44 27.24
N THR A 277 0.86 -6.52 26.29
CA THR A 277 0.89 -5.63 25.11
C THR A 277 0.18 -6.21 23.89
N ARG A 278 -0.03 -7.53 23.86
CA ARG A 278 -0.51 -8.31 22.72
C ARG A 278 0.30 -8.08 21.45
N LEU A 279 1.59 -7.75 21.59
CA LEU A 279 2.51 -7.62 20.48
C LEU A 279 3.06 -8.99 20.10
N SER A 280 3.21 -9.26 18.80
CA SER A 280 3.88 -10.46 18.31
C SER A 280 5.37 -10.21 18.19
N GLY A 281 6.18 -11.12 18.74
CA GLY A 281 7.63 -11.14 18.49
C GLY A 281 7.96 -11.31 17.02
N LEU A 282 9.10 -10.74 16.62
CA LEU A 282 9.69 -10.87 15.29
C LEU A 282 10.83 -11.89 15.30
N LEU A 283 10.95 -12.63 14.20
CA LEU A 283 12.12 -13.45 13.93
C LEU A 283 13.25 -12.57 13.37
N ILE A 284 14.35 -12.46 14.12
CA ILE A 284 15.57 -11.79 13.68
C ILE A 284 16.69 -12.82 13.58
N GLU A 285 17.41 -12.79 12.46
CA GLU A 285 18.61 -13.60 12.24
C GLU A 285 19.62 -13.38 13.37
N GLU A 286 20.10 -14.48 13.95
CA GLU A 286 21.14 -14.50 14.99
C GLU A 286 20.76 -13.72 16.28
N ALA A 287 19.48 -13.39 16.47
CA ALA A 287 19.01 -12.78 17.70
C ALA A 287 18.68 -13.83 18.76
N THR A 288 19.16 -13.61 19.98
CA THR A 288 18.86 -14.49 21.13
C THR A 288 17.64 -14.02 21.91
N ARG A 289 17.24 -12.76 21.71
CA ARG A 289 16.12 -12.11 22.41
C ARG A 289 14.95 -11.87 21.47
N THR A 290 13.75 -11.81 22.02
CA THR A 290 12.54 -11.42 21.28
C THR A 290 12.53 -9.92 21.02
N TRP A 291 12.26 -9.56 19.78
CA TRP A 291 12.16 -8.18 19.31
C TRP A 291 10.77 -7.88 18.79
N TYR A 292 10.37 -6.61 18.86
CA TYR A 292 9.06 -6.14 18.41
C TYR A 292 9.25 -4.97 17.45
N ALA A 293 8.42 -4.90 16.42
CA ALA A 293 8.38 -3.78 15.50
C ALA A 293 7.96 -2.51 16.26
N VAL A 294 8.71 -1.43 16.05
CA VAL A 294 8.32 -0.08 16.47
C VAL A 294 7.95 0.76 15.27
N GLU A 295 8.83 0.92 14.28
CA GLU A 295 8.57 1.83 13.16
C GLU A 295 9.30 1.43 11.88
N ILE A 296 8.70 1.74 10.72
CA ILE A 296 9.40 1.67 9.42
C ILE A 296 10.07 3.02 9.17
N LEU A 297 11.40 3.00 9.04
CA LEU A 297 12.23 4.20 8.95
C LEU A 297 12.31 4.75 7.53
N ASP A 298 12.10 3.90 6.53
CA ASP A 298 12.12 4.28 5.10
C ASP A 298 10.74 4.71 4.58
N SER A 299 9.86 5.20 5.47
CA SER A 299 8.55 5.70 5.09
C SER A 299 8.67 7.00 4.28
N PRO A 300 7.71 7.31 3.37
CA PRO A 300 7.73 8.55 2.59
C PRO A 300 7.89 9.79 3.46
N GLU A 301 8.57 10.81 2.93
CA GLU A 301 8.64 12.13 3.57
C GLU A 301 7.23 12.64 3.90
N GLY A 302 7.04 13.19 5.11
CA GLY A 302 5.74 13.63 5.63
C GLY A 302 4.94 12.60 6.45
N SER A 303 5.25 11.31 6.42
CA SER A 303 4.54 10.26 7.19
C SER A 303 4.55 10.46 8.72
N GLN A 304 3.42 10.20 9.39
CA GLN A 304 3.34 10.18 10.87
C GLN A 304 3.98 8.89 11.45
N PRO A 305 4.52 8.92 12.68
CA PRO A 305 5.16 7.76 13.33
C PRO A 305 4.11 6.80 13.94
N LEU A 306 3.17 6.30 13.13
CA LEU A 306 2.03 5.53 13.61
C LEU A 306 2.43 4.23 14.31
N GLY A 307 3.47 3.54 13.83
CA GLY A 307 3.97 2.33 14.48
C GLY A 307 4.49 2.64 15.88
N THR A 308 5.24 3.73 16.01
CA THR A 308 5.79 4.19 17.29
C THR A 308 4.67 4.53 18.27
N LEU A 309 3.66 5.28 17.82
CA LEU A 309 2.54 5.69 18.67
C LEU A 309 1.76 4.47 19.18
N GLU A 310 1.45 3.53 18.30
CA GLU A 310 0.76 2.28 18.65
C GLU A 310 1.59 1.44 19.65
N PHE A 311 2.89 1.32 19.42
CA PHE A 311 3.80 0.62 20.32
C PHE A 311 3.78 1.23 21.73
N VAL A 312 3.84 2.56 21.83
CA VAL A 312 3.80 3.30 23.09
C VAL A 312 2.45 3.13 23.79
N THR A 313 1.34 3.23 23.06
CA THR A 313 -0.02 3.03 23.60
C THR A 313 -0.14 1.66 24.26
N ARG A 314 0.34 0.60 23.59
CA ARG A 314 0.34 -0.77 24.16
C ARG A 314 1.21 -0.90 25.40
N CYS A 315 2.38 -0.26 25.40
CA CYS A 315 3.22 -0.19 26.60
C CYS A 315 2.50 0.53 27.75
N ALA A 316 1.73 1.58 27.47
CA ALA A 316 1.01 2.32 28.48
C ALA A 316 -0.09 1.47 29.11
N SER A 317 -0.89 0.78 28.29
CA SER A 317 -1.92 -0.16 28.75
C SER A 317 -1.34 -1.31 29.57
N ALA A 318 -0.19 -1.85 29.15
CA ALA A 318 0.50 -2.88 29.94
C ALA A 318 0.89 -2.42 31.35
N ARG A 319 1.25 -1.13 31.50
CA ARG A 319 1.61 -0.56 32.80
C ARG A 319 0.41 -0.25 33.68
N THR A 320 -0.62 0.40 33.14
CA THR A 320 -1.77 0.83 33.94
C THR A 320 -2.70 -0.34 34.29
N GLY A 321 -2.58 -1.47 33.59
CA GLY A 321 -3.55 -2.56 33.73
C GLY A 321 -4.93 -2.16 33.20
N GLU A 322 -5.06 -0.96 32.64
CA GLU A 322 -6.17 -0.63 31.78
C GLU A 322 -6.11 -1.63 30.65
N ILE A 323 -7.17 -2.43 30.57
CA ILE A 323 -7.53 -3.07 29.33
C ILE A 323 -7.73 -1.87 28.39
N SER A 324 -6.69 -1.56 27.59
CA SER A 324 -6.94 -0.94 26.29
C SER A 324 -8.11 -1.75 25.77
N PRO A 325 -9.30 -1.14 25.57
CA PRO A 325 -10.53 -1.88 25.29
C PRO A 325 -10.12 -3.00 24.38
N ALA A 326 -10.28 -4.23 24.86
CA ALA A 326 -9.72 -5.41 24.25
C ALA A 326 -10.47 -5.61 22.92
N GLN A 327 -10.18 -4.74 21.95
CA GLN A 327 -10.41 -4.93 20.56
C GLN A 327 -9.61 -6.19 20.27
N HIS A 328 -10.34 -7.28 20.17
CA HIS A 328 -9.86 -8.47 19.50
C HIS A 328 -9.25 -7.98 18.20
N ALA A 329 -7.93 -8.10 18.08
CA ALA A 329 -7.16 -7.76 16.89
C ALA A 329 -7.61 -6.45 16.18
N VAL A 330 -6.91 -5.34 16.40
CA VAL A 330 -6.87 -4.20 15.44
C VAL A 330 -8.26 -3.75 14.95
N GLU A 331 -9.13 -3.25 15.82
CA GLU A 331 -10.24 -2.40 15.37
C GLU A 331 -9.68 -0.98 15.17
N ARG A 332 -9.02 -0.79 14.02
CA ARG A 332 -8.67 0.54 13.52
C ARG A 332 -9.90 1.13 12.86
N TYR A 333 -10.50 2.17 13.45
CA TYR A 333 -11.39 3.02 12.67
C TYR A 333 -10.57 3.65 11.53
N GLY A 334 -11.06 3.55 10.28
CA GLY A 334 -10.50 4.33 9.18
C GLY A 334 -10.71 5.83 9.45
N PRO A 335 -9.81 6.72 8.99
CA PRO A 335 -10.10 8.15 9.02
C PRO A 335 -11.37 8.44 8.21
N ALA A 336 -12.17 9.42 8.63
CA ALA A 336 -13.24 9.95 7.79
C ALA A 336 -12.68 10.37 6.43
N GLU A 337 -13.37 10.03 5.34
CA GLU A 337 -12.93 10.43 4.00
C GLU A 337 -13.03 11.95 3.86
N LEU A 338 -11.87 12.62 3.80
CA LEU A 338 -11.80 14.05 3.55
C LEU A 338 -12.14 14.33 2.08
N SER A 339 -13.18 15.15 1.88
CA SER A 339 -13.64 15.70 0.60
C SER A 339 -12.80 16.91 0.16
N ALA A 340 -11.48 16.72 0.06
CA ALA A 340 -10.60 17.78 -0.41
C ALA A 340 -9.93 17.34 -1.71
N SER A 341 -9.98 18.20 -2.73
CA SER A 341 -8.98 18.17 -3.78
C SER A 341 -7.64 18.56 -3.17
N TYR A 342 -6.59 17.80 -3.49
CA TYR A 342 -5.23 18.18 -3.15
C TYR A 342 -4.49 18.54 -4.42
N THR A 343 -3.84 19.69 -4.40
CA THR A 343 -2.95 20.12 -5.46
C THR A 343 -1.64 19.35 -5.29
N LEU A 344 -1.37 18.41 -6.20
CA LEU A 344 -0.01 17.89 -6.36
C LEU A 344 0.86 19.04 -6.87
N ARG A 345 1.74 19.58 -6.03
CA ARG A 345 2.73 20.57 -6.48
C ARG A 345 3.59 19.93 -7.56
N ALA A 346 3.68 20.62 -8.69
CA ALA A 346 4.30 20.13 -9.91
C ALA A 346 5.77 19.73 -9.70
N SER A 347 6.06 18.44 -9.85
CA SER A 347 7.30 17.99 -10.46
C SER A 347 6.94 17.33 -11.80
N GLN A 348 6.92 18.16 -12.85
CA GLN A 348 7.00 17.76 -14.28
C GLN A 348 5.74 17.26 -15.02
N SER A 349 4.52 17.55 -14.55
CA SER A 349 3.33 17.52 -15.41
C SER A 349 2.29 18.54 -14.92
N ALA A 350 1.45 19.03 -15.84
CA ALA A 350 0.40 20.01 -15.55
C ALA A 350 -0.40 19.62 -14.30
N GLU A 351 -0.70 20.60 -13.43
CA GLU A 351 -1.52 20.40 -12.24
C GLU A 351 -2.78 19.61 -12.61
N ARG A 352 -2.91 18.41 -12.05
CA ARG A 352 -4.08 17.58 -12.23
C ARG A 352 -4.73 17.40 -10.89
N GLU A 353 -5.90 17.98 -10.75
CA GLU A 353 -6.76 17.81 -9.59
C GLU A 353 -7.22 16.34 -9.54
N VAL A 354 -6.75 15.58 -8.55
CA VAL A 354 -7.19 14.18 -8.34
C VAL A 354 -8.35 14.20 -7.37
N THR A 355 -9.56 14.26 -7.90
CA THR A 355 -10.79 14.24 -7.10
C THR A 355 -11.03 12.83 -6.54
N ARG A 356 -11.12 12.69 -5.22
CA ARG A 356 -11.52 11.43 -4.56
C ARG A 356 -13.02 11.20 -4.76
N LYS A 357 -13.40 10.71 -5.94
CA LYS A 357 -14.82 10.52 -6.34
C LYS A 357 -15.62 9.69 -5.33
N GLN A 358 -15.01 8.65 -4.75
CA GLN A 358 -15.65 7.82 -3.73
C GLN A 358 -15.93 8.62 -2.44
N GLY A 359 -15.00 9.48 -2.03
CA GLY A 359 -15.16 10.33 -0.85
C GLY A 359 -16.24 11.39 -0.98
N ILE A 360 -16.49 11.89 -2.20
CA ILE A 360 -17.63 12.78 -2.47
C ILE A 360 -18.95 12.02 -2.24
N VAL A 361 -19.06 10.80 -2.76
CA VAL A 361 -20.26 9.96 -2.57
C VAL A 361 -20.46 9.63 -1.10
N TRP A 362 -19.39 9.26 -0.41
CA TRP A 362 -19.42 8.96 1.01
C TRP A 362 -19.88 10.17 1.84
N GLN A 363 -19.34 11.35 1.57
CA GLN A 363 -19.67 12.55 2.34
C GLN A 363 -21.11 13.02 2.09
N ASP A 364 -21.57 13.01 0.85
CA ASP A 364 -22.97 13.37 0.56
C ASP A 364 -23.94 12.37 1.19
N LEU A 365 -23.62 11.08 1.13
CA LEU A 365 -24.37 10.03 1.84
C LEU A 365 -24.36 10.26 3.35
N PHE A 366 -23.21 10.60 3.93
CA PHE A 366 -23.06 10.90 5.36
C PHE A 366 -23.96 12.06 5.79
N HIS A 367 -23.97 13.18 5.05
CA HIS A 367 -24.83 14.31 5.36
C HIS A 367 -26.33 13.96 5.29
N ARG A 368 -26.74 13.14 4.31
CA ARG A 368 -28.14 12.70 4.17
C ARG A 368 -28.54 11.77 5.31
N VAL A 369 -27.70 10.79 5.64
CA VAL A 369 -27.92 9.87 6.76
C VAL A 369 -28.01 10.64 8.08
N GLN A 370 -27.12 11.60 8.32
CA GLN A 370 -27.19 12.46 9.51
C GLN A 370 -28.46 13.31 9.54
N SER A 371 -28.86 13.90 8.40
CA SER A 371 -30.09 14.69 8.31
C SER A 371 -31.35 13.86 8.59
N ALA A 372 -31.32 12.56 8.26
CA ALA A 372 -32.37 11.60 8.61
C ALA A 372 -32.27 11.05 10.04
N GLY A 373 -31.34 11.56 10.87
CA GLY A 373 -31.14 11.12 12.25
C GLY A 373 -30.45 9.76 12.40
N GLY A 374 -29.79 9.28 11.36
CA GLY A 374 -29.01 8.05 11.38
C GLY A 374 -27.52 8.25 11.66
N THR A 375 -26.81 7.13 11.73
CA THR A 375 -25.34 7.10 11.79
C THR A 375 -24.78 6.40 10.57
N LEU A 376 -23.65 6.91 10.07
CA LEU A 376 -22.85 6.28 9.03
C LEU A 376 -21.44 6.10 9.58
N THR A 377 -20.96 4.85 9.58
CA THR A 377 -19.65 4.46 10.09
C THR A 377 -18.89 3.63 9.04
N LYS A 378 -17.58 3.44 9.23
CA LYS A 378 -16.75 2.52 8.42
C LYS A 378 -16.13 1.42 9.29
N PRO A 379 -16.92 0.44 9.75
CA PRO A 379 -16.39 -0.73 10.45
C PRO A 379 -15.24 -1.39 9.71
N LYS A 380 -14.23 -1.83 10.46
CA LYS A 380 -13.01 -2.41 9.91
C LYS A 380 -12.59 -3.65 10.68
N HIS A 381 -12.16 -4.65 9.94
CA HIS A 381 -11.55 -5.85 10.48
C HIS A 381 -10.03 -5.70 10.67
N ALA A 382 -9.50 -6.47 11.62
CA ALA A 382 -8.07 -6.52 11.95
C ALA A 382 -7.12 -6.70 10.78
N LEU A 383 -7.56 -7.51 9.81
CA LEU A 383 -6.81 -7.90 8.62
C LEU A 383 -6.84 -6.83 7.52
N GLY A 384 -7.36 -5.63 7.80
CA GLY A 384 -7.38 -4.51 6.87
C GLY A 384 -8.62 -4.42 5.99
N TYR A 385 -9.59 -5.33 6.11
CA TYR A 385 -10.89 -5.22 5.43
C TYR A 385 -11.70 -4.09 6.03
N GLU A 386 -12.08 -3.10 5.24
CA GLU A 386 -12.83 -1.92 5.66
C GLU A 386 -14.07 -1.81 4.79
N VAL A 387 -15.24 -1.61 5.41
CA VAL A 387 -16.48 -1.39 4.65
C VAL A 387 -16.54 0.08 4.21
N ASP A 388 -17.10 0.34 3.03
CA ASP A 388 -17.24 1.73 2.57
C ASP A 388 -18.25 2.51 3.41
N ALA A 389 -19.40 1.93 3.71
CA ALA A 389 -20.35 2.53 4.65
C ALA A 389 -21.21 1.48 5.37
N TYR A 390 -21.38 1.67 6.67
CA TYR A 390 -22.37 0.99 7.49
C TYR A 390 -23.34 2.01 8.07
N VAL A 391 -24.59 1.92 7.64
CA VAL A 391 -25.65 2.89 7.96
C VAL A 391 -26.63 2.28 8.96
N CYS A 392 -26.90 3.02 10.03
CA CYS A 392 -27.95 2.73 10.99
C CYS A 392 -28.96 3.88 11.02
N ILE A 393 -30.17 3.67 10.48
CA ILE A 393 -31.30 4.62 10.56
C ILE A 393 -32.50 3.88 11.12
N GLY A 394 -32.95 4.24 12.33
CA GLY A 394 -34.02 3.52 13.02
C GLY A 394 -33.69 2.03 13.19
N SER A 395 -34.53 1.14 12.65
CA SER A 395 -34.30 -0.32 12.60
C SER A 395 -33.50 -0.79 11.38
N HIS A 396 -33.25 0.09 10.40
CA HIS A 396 -32.48 -0.26 9.21
C HIS A 396 -31.00 -0.35 9.54
N ARG A 397 -30.38 -1.46 9.13
CA ARG A 397 -28.93 -1.71 9.18
C ARG A 397 -28.49 -2.04 7.77
N LEU A 398 -27.72 -1.15 7.14
CA LEU A 398 -27.32 -1.26 5.74
C LEU A 398 -25.80 -1.35 5.65
N LEU A 399 -25.32 -2.38 4.97
CA LEU A 399 -23.92 -2.53 4.60
C LEU A 399 -23.78 -2.14 3.12
N ILE A 400 -23.03 -1.08 2.86
CA ILE A 400 -22.94 -0.45 1.56
C ILE A 400 -21.49 -0.54 1.08
N GLU A 401 -21.32 -0.99 -0.16
CA GLU A 401 -20.08 -0.86 -0.92
C GLU A 401 -20.30 0.14 -2.07
N ILE A 402 -19.41 1.12 -2.20
CA ILE A 402 -19.49 2.23 -3.15
C ILE A 402 -18.45 2.01 -4.24
N LYS A 403 -18.90 1.83 -5.49
CA LYS A 403 -18.00 1.83 -6.65
C LYS A 403 -18.19 3.10 -7.46
N THR A 404 -17.09 3.54 -8.07
CA THR A 404 -17.07 4.76 -8.88
C THR A 404 -17.19 4.49 -10.38
N THR A 405 -17.31 3.22 -10.78
CA THR A 405 -17.63 2.79 -12.15
C THR A 405 -18.60 1.62 -12.15
N THR A 406 -19.17 1.31 -13.32
CA THR A 406 -20.01 0.12 -13.57
C THR A 406 -19.24 -1.01 -14.25
N ALA A 407 -17.90 -0.95 -14.27
CA ALA A 407 -17.07 -1.99 -14.88
C ALA A 407 -17.30 -3.34 -14.18
N ALA A 408 -17.26 -4.43 -14.95
CA ALA A 408 -17.47 -5.77 -14.42
C ALA A 408 -16.54 -6.09 -13.23
N ALA A 409 -15.28 -5.65 -13.29
CA ALA A 409 -14.33 -5.83 -12.20
C ALA A 409 -14.78 -5.18 -10.88
N ASP A 410 -15.36 -3.98 -10.96
CA ASP A 410 -15.88 -3.26 -9.78
C ASP A 410 -17.13 -3.92 -9.22
N VAL A 411 -18.01 -4.40 -10.10
CA VAL A 411 -19.20 -5.18 -9.70
C VAL A 411 -18.78 -6.47 -9.00
N TYR A 412 -17.86 -7.25 -9.58
CA TYR A 412 -17.37 -8.48 -8.96
C TYR A 412 -16.67 -8.22 -7.62
N ALA A 413 -15.82 -7.20 -7.56
CA ALA A 413 -15.16 -6.82 -6.31
C ALA A 413 -16.18 -6.45 -5.24
N GLY A 414 -17.16 -5.59 -5.58
CA GLY A 414 -18.16 -5.15 -4.62
C GLY A 414 -19.07 -6.26 -4.14
N VAL A 415 -19.48 -7.19 -5.03
CA VAL A 415 -20.19 -8.41 -4.63
C VAL A 415 -19.36 -9.25 -3.67
N GLY A 416 -18.09 -9.52 -4.01
CA GLY A 416 -17.19 -10.30 -3.15
C GLY A 416 -17.03 -9.68 -1.76
N GLN A 417 -16.81 -8.37 -1.71
CA GLN A 417 -16.69 -7.61 -0.46
C GLN A 417 -17.95 -7.71 0.41
N LEU A 418 -19.13 -7.42 -0.16
CA LEU A 418 -20.42 -7.51 0.54
C LEU A 418 -20.77 -8.92 1.01
N MET A 419 -20.26 -9.95 0.35
CA MET A 419 -20.43 -11.34 0.76
C MET A 419 -19.51 -11.73 1.91
N ILE A 420 -18.30 -11.18 1.95
CA ILE A 420 -17.27 -11.53 2.93
C ILE A 420 -17.44 -10.75 4.24
N TYR A 421 -17.75 -9.45 4.18
CA TYR A 421 -17.75 -8.59 5.37
C TYR A 421 -18.61 -9.10 6.54
N PRO A 422 -19.85 -9.60 6.35
CA PRO A 422 -20.66 -10.10 7.46
C PRO A 422 -20.04 -11.28 8.22
N GLY A 423 -19.16 -12.04 7.57
CA GLY A 423 -18.43 -13.14 8.21
C GLY A 423 -17.13 -12.71 8.92
N LEU A 424 -16.61 -11.52 8.60
CA LEU A 424 -15.38 -10.98 9.20
C LEU A 424 -15.65 -9.92 10.26
N ILE A 425 -16.66 -9.07 10.06
CA ILE A 425 -16.96 -7.92 10.89
C ILE A 425 -18.30 -8.18 11.57
N ALA A 426 -18.25 -8.60 12.84
CA ALA A 426 -19.44 -9.00 13.59
C ALA A 426 -20.50 -7.90 13.65
N GLU A 427 -20.09 -6.63 13.70
CA GLU A 427 -21.00 -5.46 13.78
C GLU A 427 -21.94 -5.34 12.58
N VAL A 428 -21.51 -5.76 11.39
CA VAL A 428 -22.30 -5.65 10.15
C VAL A 428 -23.03 -6.95 9.82
N ALA A 429 -22.96 -7.96 10.70
CA ALA A 429 -23.66 -9.21 10.52
C ALA A 429 -25.19 -8.98 10.50
N GLY A 430 -25.86 -9.57 9.50
CA GLY A 430 -27.32 -9.42 9.32
C GLY A 430 -27.76 -8.09 8.69
N ALA A 431 -26.84 -7.19 8.36
CA ALA A 431 -27.16 -5.96 7.63
C ALA A 431 -27.63 -6.26 6.20
N LYS A 432 -28.56 -5.44 5.69
CA LYS A 432 -28.98 -5.49 4.27
C LYS A 432 -27.83 -5.00 3.40
N LYS A 433 -27.47 -5.78 2.38
CA LYS A 433 -26.32 -5.51 1.51
C LYS A 433 -26.72 -4.66 0.32
N LEU A 434 -26.05 -3.54 0.13
CA LEU A 434 -26.28 -2.62 -0.97
C LEU A 434 -24.97 -2.43 -1.77
N LEU A 435 -25.06 -2.60 -3.08
CA LEU A 435 -23.99 -2.22 -4.00
C LEU A 435 -24.37 -0.90 -4.68
N MET A 436 -23.61 0.15 -4.40
CA MET A 436 -23.86 1.50 -4.88
C MET A 436 -22.99 1.82 -6.09
N LEU A 437 -23.62 2.14 -7.23
CA LEU A 437 -22.96 2.34 -8.52
C LEU A 437 -23.33 3.71 -9.15
N PRO A 438 -22.48 4.29 -10.02
CA PRO A 438 -22.74 5.59 -10.67
C PRO A 438 -23.71 5.51 -11.86
N GLY A 439 -24.35 4.35 -12.10
CA GLY A 439 -25.17 4.12 -13.28
C GLY A 439 -25.75 2.70 -13.34
N GLU A 440 -26.42 2.38 -14.44
CA GLU A 440 -27.01 1.07 -14.67
C GLU A 440 -25.97 0.02 -15.11
N ILE A 441 -26.28 -1.24 -14.81
CA ILE A 441 -25.55 -2.41 -15.32
C ILE A 441 -26.52 -3.29 -16.14
N ALA A 442 -25.97 -4.16 -16.98
CA ALA A 442 -26.79 -5.05 -17.80
C ALA A 442 -27.72 -5.92 -16.94
N ILE A 443 -28.99 -6.05 -17.36
CA ILE A 443 -30.05 -6.75 -16.63
C ILE A 443 -29.63 -8.14 -16.12
N PRO A 444 -28.99 -9.01 -16.94
CA PRO A 444 -28.58 -10.34 -16.44
C PRO A 444 -27.59 -10.27 -15.27
N VAL A 445 -26.72 -9.26 -15.26
CA VAL A 445 -25.77 -9.03 -14.16
C VAL A 445 -26.50 -8.52 -12.93
N ALA A 446 -27.44 -7.59 -13.09
CA ALA A 446 -28.25 -7.08 -11.99
C ALA A 446 -29.07 -8.19 -11.31
N GLU A 447 -29.71 -9.06 -12.10
CA GLU A 447 -30.45 -10.23 -11.60
C GLU A 447 -29.54 -11.21 -10.85
N THR A 448 -28.33 -11.43 -11.37
CA THR A 448 -27.33 -12.30 -10.70
C THR A 448 -26.89 -11.70 -9.35
N VAL A 449 -26.60 -10.40 -9.30
CA VAL A 449 -26.25 -9.71 -8.05
C VAL A 449 -27.41 -9.77 -7.04
N ALA A 450 -28.64 -9.57 -7.49
CA ALA A 450 -29.83 -9.67 -6.67
C ALA A 450 -30.01 -11.09 -6.09
N SER A 451 -29.70 -12.14 -6.86
CA SER A 451 -29.75 -13.53 -6.38
C SER A 451 -28.78 -13.82 -5.23
N CYS A 452 -27.72 -13.01 -5.07
CA CYS A 452 -26.80 -13.07 -3.93
C CYS A 452 -27.33 -12.33 -2.67
N GLY A 453 -28.57 -11.83 -2.69
CA GLY A 453 -29.14 -11.04 -1.62
C GLY A 453 -28.58 -9.62 -1.52
N ILE A 454 -28.08 -9.07 -2.63
CA ILE A 454 -27.50 -7.72 -2.72
C ILE A 454 -28.44 -6.83 -3.52
N THR A 455 -28.87 -5.72 -2.93
CA THR A 455 -29.65 -4.69 -3.64
C THR A 455 -28.70 -3.75 -4.37
N ILE A 456 -28.90 -3.53 -5.67
CA ILE A 456 -28.16 -2.49 -6.40
C ILE A 456 -28.88 -1.16 -6.20
N VAL A 457 -28.12 -0.15 -5.80
CA VAL A 457 -28.59 1.24 -5.72
C VAL A 457 -27.70 2.14 -6.56
N ARG A 458 -28.23 3.29 -6.96
CA ARG A 458 -27.59 4.18 -7.93
C ARG A 458 -27.35 5.56 -7.36
N TYR A 459 -26.29 6.20 -7.81
CA TYR A 459 -26.13 7.65 -7.72
C TYR A 459 -25.77 8.20 -9.10
N VAL A 460 -26.05 9.48 -9.31
CA VAL A 460 -25.73 10.19 -10.56
C VAL A 460 -24.59 11.16 -10.24
N PRO A 461 -23.38 10.93 -10.78
CA PRO A 461 -22.29 11.89 -10.66
C PRO A 461 -22.70 13.25 -11.24
N GLY A 462 -22.33 14.34 -10.59
CA GLY A 462 -22.51 15.67 -11.17
C GLY A 462 -21.59 15.88 -12.39
N ASP A 463 -22.00 16.78 -13.29
CA ASP A 463 -21.25 17.09 -14.52
C ASP A 463 -19.91 17.82 -14.25
N LEU A 464 -19.80 18.49 -13.09
CA LEU A 464 -18.61 19.19 -12.63
C LEU A 464 -18.12 18.62 -11.27
N PRO A 465 -16.84 18.80 -10.91
CA PRO A 465 -16.26 18.28 -9.66
C PRO A 465 -17.00 18.71 -8.38
N ASP A 466 -17.62 19.89 -8.40
CA ASP A 466 -18.38 20.47 -7.28
C ASP A 466 -19.90 20.35 -7.45
N SER A 467 -20.38 19.74 -8.54
CA SER A 467 -21.81 19.54 -8.74
C SER A 467 -22.35 18.51 -7.75
N PRO A 468 -23.53 18.77 -7.14
CA PRO A 468 -24.13 17.85 -6.19
C PRO A 468 -24.43 16.51 -6.85
N LEU A 469 -24.29 15.43 -6.09
CA LEU A 469 -24.68 14.10 -6.55
C LEU A 469 -26.20 14.00 -6.66
N GLY A 470 -26.66 13.42 -7.76
CA GLY A 470 -28.05 13.03 -7.92
C GLY A 470 -28.32 11.71 -7.22
N TRP A 471 -29.42 11.63 -6.48
CA TRP A 471 -29.86 10.42 -5.80
C TRP A 471 -31.25 10.05 -6.33
N PRO A 472 -31.37 9.02 -7.19
CA PRO A 472 -32.65 8.53 -7.65
C PRO A 472 -33.59 8.18 -6.48
N ALA A 473 -34.89 8.40 -6.66
CA ALA A 473 -35.88 8.23 -5.59
C ALA A 473 -35.88 6.80 -5.02
N GLU A 474 -35.68 5.81 -5.88
CA GLU A 474 -35.56 4.41 -5.49
C GLU A 474 -34.30 4.13 -4.64
N THR A 475 -33.21 4.87 -4.86
CA THR A 475 -32.02 4.78 -4.00
C THR A 475 -32.30 5.35 -2.63
N LEU A 476 -32.92 6.53 -2.54
CA LEU A 476 -33.28 7.15 -1.27
C LEU A 476 -34.22 6.24 -0.47
N ALA A 477 -35.25 5.69 -1.13
CA ALA A 477 -36.15 4.72 -0.52
C ALA A 477 -35.42 3.45 -0.04
N ALA A 478 -34.46 2.93 -0.81
CA ALA A 478 -33.67 1.76 -0.42
C ALA A 478 -32.73 2.03 0.78
N LEU A 479 -32.31 3.29 0.95
CA LEU A 479 -31.49 3.77 2.07
C LEU A 479 -32.33 4.13 3.31
N GLY A 480 -33.65 4.26 3.18
CA GLY A 480 -34.53 4.74 4.24
C GLY A 480 -34.39 6.25 4.49
N LEU A 481 -34.14 7.02 3.42
CA LEU A 481 -33.91 8.46 3.41
C LEU A 481 -35.06 9.24 2.77
#